data_AF-W1S3U9-F1
#
_entry.id   AF-W1S3U9-F1
#
_cell.length_a   1.000
_cell.length_b   1.000
_cell.length_c   1.000
_cell.angle_alpha   90.00
_cell.angle_beta   90.00
_cell.angle_gamma   90.00
#
_symmetry.space_group_name_H-M   'P 1'
#
loop_
_entity.id
_entity.type
_entity.pdbx_description
1 polymer ?
#
loop_
_entity_poly.entity_id
_entity_poly.type
_entity_poly.pdbx_seq_one_letter_code
_entity_poly.pdbx_strand_id
1 'polypeptide(L)'
;MKEKIMTETIKLLRIYTDEGAYLGDRKVLEVIASRARDAGLAGITVLDARLGFGRSAHVHRRHVFESDRAVVIEIVDEEERLRTFVDGLDDIPDVGLMTLEPVEVLGGKARQTIAEKSA
;
A
#
# COMPACT_ATOMS: atom_id res chain seq x y z
N MET A 1 3.78 -29.31 -20.37
CA MET A 1 3.91 -27.93 -20.91
C MET A 1 2.76 -27.11 -20.36
N LYS A 2 2.87 -26.23 -19.37
CA LYS A 2 4.00 -25.63 -18.67
C LYS A 2 3.75 -25.84 -17.18
N GLU A 3 4.71 -26.41 -16.45
CA GLU A 3 4.74 -26.28 -14.99
C GLU A 3 4.82 -24.79 -14.70
N LYS A 4 3.75 -24.24 -14.15
CA LYS A 4 3.70 -22.88 -13.66
C LYS A 4 4.51 -22.91 -12.36
N ILE A 5 5.83 -22.74 -12.49
CA ILE A 5 6.68 -22.28 -11.39
C ILE A 5 6.17 -20.87 -11.09
N MET A 6 5.07 -20.75 -10.36
CA MET A 6 4.77 -19.55 -9.61
C MET A 6 5.68 -19.65 -8.41
N THR A 7 6.92 -19.21 -8.60
CA THR A 7 7.74 -18.82 -7.46
C THR A 7 6.93 -17.75 -6.73
N GLU A 8 6.56 -18.02 -5.48
CA GLU A 8 6.00 -17.03 -4.56
C GLU A 8 6.99 -15.87 -4.46
N THR A 9 6.86 -14.87 -5.34
CA THR A 9 7.76 -13.74 -5.34
C THR A 9 7.25 -12.73 -4.34
N ILE A 10 8.03 -12.49 -3.29
CA ILE A 10 7.79 -11.40 -2.36
C ILE A 10 7.93 -10.07 -3.12
N LYS A 11 6.92 -9.22 -2.96
CA LYS A 11 6.91 -7.88 -3.54
C LYS A 11 6.78 -6.82 -2.46
N LEU A 12 7.21 -5.63 -2.80
CA LEU A 12 6.86 -4.40 -2.13
C LEU A 12 5.71 -3.74 -2.90
N LEU A 13 4.55 -3.65 -2.25
CA LEU A 13 3.44 -2.80 -2.67
C LEU A 13 3.67 -1.38 -2.14
N ARG A 14 3.58 -0.39 -3.03
CA ARG A 14 3.48 1.02 -2.65
C ARG A 14 2.15 1.59 -3.07
N ILE A 15 1.44 2.22 -2.15
CA ILE A 15 0.18 2.94 -2.41
C ILE A 15 0.43 4.42 -2.16
N TYR A 16 0.14 5.25 -3.14
CA TYR A 16 0.31 6.70 -3.09
C TYR A 16 -1.05 7.37 -2.88
N THR A 17 -1.18 8.17 -1.83
CA THR A 17 -2.40 8.91 -1.46
C THR A 17 -2.01 10.28 -0.88
N ASP A 18 -2.99 11.13 -0.62
CA ASP A 18 -2.78 12.39 0.10
C ASP A 18 -3.13 12.24 1.59
N GLU A 19 -2.48 13.01 2.46
CA GLU A 19 -2.76 13.07 3.90
C GLU A 19 -4.19 13.57 4.19
N GLY A 20 -4.69 14.46 3.32
CA GLY A 20 -6.05 15.00 3.37
C GLY A 20 -7.11 14.07 2.78
N ALA A 21 -6.76 12.86 2.32
CA ALA A 21 -7.73 11.92 1.76
C ALA A 21 -8.56 11.24 2.86
N TYR A 22 -9.90 11.23 2.70
CA TYR A 22 -10.84 10.61 3.63
C TYR A 22 -11.81 9.66 2.94
N LEU A 23 -12.15 8.57 3.62
CA LEU A 23 -13.31 7.76 3.33
C LEU A 23 -14.32 7.93 4.47
N GLY A 24 -15.37 8.70 4.22
CA GLY A 24 -16.30 9.12 5.27
C GLY A 24 -15.60 10.04 6.27
N ASP A 25 -15.52 9.61 7.53
CA ASP A 25 -14.90 10.33 8.65
C ASP A 25 -13.49 9.83 9.00
N ARG A 26 -12.97 8.84 8.26
CA ARG A 26 -11.64 8.24 8.52
C ARG A 26 -10.64 8.59 7.43
N LYS A 27 -9.40 8.84 7.83
CA LYS A 27 -8.31 9.06 6.88
C LYS A 27 -8.07 7.81 6.05
N VAL A 28 -7.85 7.96 4.75
CA VAL A 28 -7.58 6.84 3.83
C VAL A 28 -6.40 5.99 4.33
N LEU A 29 -5.34 6.60 4.84
CA LEU A 29 -4.19 5.86 5.40
C LEU A 29 -4.60 4.94 6.56
N GLU A 30 -5.52 5.38 7.43
CA GLU A 30 -5.99 4.61 8.58
C GLU A 30 -6.88 3.46 8.13
N VAL A 31 -7.73 3.72 7.13
CA VAL A 31 -8.59 2.69 6.53
C VAL A 31 -7.73 1.59 5.88
N ILE A 32 -6.73 1.98 5.07
CA ILE A 32 -5.81 1.03 4.43
C ILE A 32 -5.03 0.24 5.49
N ALA A 33 -4.52 0.89 6.53
CA ALA A 33 -3.80 0.22 7.61
C ALA A 33 -4.68 -0.77 8.39
N SER A 34 -5.95 -0.40 8.65
CA SER A 34 -6.93 -1.31 9.27
C SER A 34 -7.19 -2.52 8.38
N ARG A 35 -7.47 -2.31 7.10
CA ARG A 35 -7.74 -3.41 6.15
C ARG A 35 -6.55 -4.33 5.98
N ALA A 36 -5.33 -3.78 5.91
CA ALA A 36 -4.10 -4.56 5.83
C ALA A 36 -3.92 -5.47 7.05
N ARG A 37 -4.23 -4.95 8.25
CA ARG A 37 -4.24 -5.71 9.50
C ARG A 37 -5.32 -6.81 9.47
N ASP A 38 -6.54 -6.49 9.04
CA ASP A 38 -7.64 -7.44 8.97
C ASP A 38 -7.40 -8.56 7.94
N ALA A 39 -6.75 -8.23 6.81
CA ALA A 39 -6.25 -9.19 5.82
C ALA A 39 -5.04 -10.01 6.32
N GLY A 40 -4.51 -9.66 7.50
CA GLY A 40 -3.37 -10.34 8.12
C GLY A 40 -2.10 -10.23 7.29
N LEU A 41 -1.88 -9.12 6.58
CA LEU A 41 -0.62 -8.86 5.89
C LEU A 41 0.53 -8.74 6.89
N ALA A 42 1.75 -9.03 6.43
CA ALA A 42 2.92 -9.14 7.30
C ALA A 42 3.25 -7.84 8.07
N GLY A 43 2.92 -6.69 7.50
CA GLY A 43 3.08 -5.38 8.13
C GLY A 43 2.88 -4.25 7.14
N ILE A 44 2.80 -3.02 7.66
CA ILE A 44 2.62 -1.80 6.88
C ILE A 44 3.51 -0.70 7.46
N THR A 45 4.11 0.09 6.58
CA THR A 45 4.88 1.29 6.93
C THR A 45 4.28 2.47 6.18
N VAL A 46 4.15 3.61 6.84
CA VAL A 46 3.65 4.86 6.24
C VAL A 46 4.79 5.87 6.21
N LEU A 47 5.03 6.47 5.04
CA LEU A 47 6.05 7.46 4.78
C LEU A 47 5.40 8.79 4.39
N ASP A 48 5.73 9.85 5.13
CA ASP A 48 5.29 11.21 4.80
C ASP A 48 6.26 11.83 3.79
N ALA A 49 5.78 12.09 2.57
CA ALA A 49 6.54 12.79 1.57
C ALA A 49 6.42 14.31 1.76
N ARG A 50 7.52 15.03 1.53
CA ARG A 50 7.54 16.49 1.62
C ARG A 50 6.82 17.19 0.47
N LEU A 51 6.79 16.55 -0.71
CA LEU A 51 6.20 17.09 -1.94
C LEU A 51 5.90 15.92 -2.89
N GLY A 52 4.80 16.01 -3.62
CA GLY A 52 4.42 15.09 -4.69
C GLY A 52 3.52 15.79 -5.71
N PHE A 53 3.44 15.27 -6.94
CA PHE A 53 2.52 15.75 -7.98
C PHE A 53 1.98 14.56 -8.78
N GLY A 54 0.73 14.61 -9.23
CA GLY A 54 0.06 13.46 -9.87
C GLY A 54 -1.44 13.69 -10.10
N ARG A 55 -2.18 12.69 -10.62
CA ARG A 55 -3.63 12.79 -10.84
C ARG A 55 -4.47 12.61 -9.57
N SER A 56 -3.98 11.81 -8.62
CA SER A 56 -4.56 11.71 -7.27
C SER A 56 -4.19 12.85 -6.37
N ALA A 57 -2.99 13.42 -6.58
CA ALA A 57 -2.64 14.72 -6.03
C ALA A 57 -3.50 15.73 -6.77
N HIS A 58 -4.77 15.84 -6.36
CA HIS A 58 -5.73 16.79 -6.89
C HIS A 58 -5.00 18.11 -7.13
N VAL A 59 -4.89 18.56 -8.39
CA VAL A 59 -4.23 19.82 -8.74
C VAL A 59 -4.70 20.90 -7.77
N HIS A 60 -3.84 21.27 -6.82
CA HIS A 60 -4.16 22.15 -5.69
C HIS A 60 -4.49 23.54 -6.23
N ARG A 61 -5.75 23.73 -6.63
CA ARG A 61 -6.24 25.00 -7.12
C ARG A 61 -6.60 25.85 -5.92
N ARG A 62 -5.59 26.58 -5.43
CA ARG A 62 -5.71 27.84 -4.69
C ARG A 62 -6.56 27.81 -3.42
N HIS A 63 -6.06 27.18 -2.37
CA HIS A 63 -6.16 27.77 -1.02
C HIS A 63 -4.78 27.72 -0.39
N VAL A 64 -4.24 28.90 -0.08
CA VAL A 64 -2.83 29.16 0.29
C VAL A 64 -2.45 28.60 1.69
N PHE A 65 -3.26 27.71 2.26
CA PHE A 65 -3.13 27.26 3.65
C PHE A 65 -3.19 25.74 3.87
N GLU A 66 -3.44 24.92 2.85
CA GLU A 66 -3.43 23.46 3.00
C GLU A 66 -2.15 22.87 2.42
N SER A 67 -1.25 22.43 3.32
CA SER A 67 -0.06 21.66 2.99
C SER A 67 -0.41 20.17 3.11
N ASP A 68 -1.36 19.68 2.32
CA ASP A 68 -1.66 18.25 2.31
C ASP A 68 -0.45 17.50 1.75
N ARG A 69 0.18 16.72 2.63
CA ARG A 69 1.39 15.98 2.29
C ARG A 69 1.01 14.75 1.49
N ALA A 70 1.85 14.42 0.51
CA ALA A 70 1.76 13.11 -0.12
C ALA A 70 2.17 12.03 0.90
N VAL A 71 1.43 10.94 0.93
CA VAL A 71 1.66 9.79 1.80
C VAL A 71 1.93 8.57 0.93
N VAL A 72 2.98 7.82 1.29
CA VAL A 72 3.30 6.54 0.67
C VAL A 72 3.13 5.44 1.70
N ILE A 73 2.30 4.46 1.38
CA ILE A 73 2.05 3.30 2.22
C ILE A 73 2.77 2.11 1.59
N GLU A 74 3.65 1.48 2.36
CA GLU A 74 4.49 0.36 1.93
C GLU A 74 4.10 -0.93 2.65
N ILE A 75 3.90 -2.00 1.89
CA ILE A 75 3.57 -3.35 2.39
C ILE A 75 4.46 -4.36 1.67
N VAL A 76 5.16 -5.21 2.42
CA VAL A 76 5.97 -6.30 1.86
C VAL A 76 5.32 -7.63 2.21
N ASP A 77 4.90 -8.37 1.20
CA ASP A 77 4.22 -9.67 1.34
C ASP A 77 4.29 -10.46 0.02
N GLU A 78 3.69 -11.64 -0.01
CA GLU A 78 3.53 -12.43 -1.24
C GLU A 78 2.72 -11.67 -2.30
N GLU A 79 3.10 -11.80 -3.56
CA GLU A 79 2.42 -11.13 -4.67
C GLU A 79 0.92 -11.39 -4.70
N GLU A 80 0.48 -12.63 -4.48
CA GLU A 80 -0.94 -13.00 -4.53
C GLU A 80 -1.75 -12.33 -3.41
N ARG A 81 -1.18 -12.28 -2.20
CA ARG A 81 -1.78 -11.61 -1.04
C ARG A 81 -1.90 -10.11 -1.27
N LEU A 82 -0.86 -9.49 -1.84
CA LEU A 82 -0.86 -8.06 -2.16
C LEU A 82 -1.88 -7.72 -3.25
N ARG A 83 -2.00 -8.55 -4.30
CA ARG A 83 -3.02 -8.34 -5.35
C ARG A 83 -4.43 -8.48 -4.80
N THR A 84 -4.69 -9.52 -4.02
CA THR A 84 -5.99 -9.73 -3.35
C THR A 84 -6.33 -8.54 -2.44
N PHE A 85 -5.34 -8.02 -1.72
CA PHE A 85 -5.52 -6.83 -0.90
C PHE A 85 -5.88 -5.60 -1.73
N VAL A 86 -5.16 -5.37 -2.84
CA VAL A 86 -5.40 -4.24 -3.76
C VAL A 86 -6.79 -4.31 -4.37
N ASP A 87 -7.27 -5.48 -4.80
CA ASP A 87 -8.63 -5.68 -5.32
C ASP A 87 -9.69 -5.29 -4.26
N GLY A 88 -9.36 -5.42 -2.97
CA GLY A 88 -10.20 -5.00 -1.85
C GLY A 88 -10.14 -3.50 -1.53
N LEU A 89 -9.47 -2.68 -2.33
CA LEU A 89 -9.36 -1.22 -2.16
C LEU A 89 -10.13 -0.41 -3.20
N ASP A 90 -10.92 -1.05 -4.07
CA ASP A 90 -11.66 -0.38 -5.16
C ASP A 90 -12.64 0.71 -4.70
N ASP A 91 -13.10 0.65 -3.44
CA ASP A 91 -14.00 1.63 -2.83
C ASP A 91 -13.26 2.78 -2.12
N ILE A 92 -11.92 2.76 -2.08
CA ILE A 92 -11.11 3.82 -1.46
C ILE A 92 -10.91 4.96 -2.47
N PRO A 93 -11.45 6.16 -2.22
CA PRO A 93 -11.21 7.31 -3.08
C PRO A 93 -9.77 7.82 -2.95
N ASP A 94 -9.36 8.67 -3.89
CA ASP A 94 -8.13 9.46 -3.82
C ASP A 94 -6.81 8.66 -3.72
N VAL A 95 -6.84 7.36 -4.05
CA VAL A 95 -5.63 6.59 -4.34
C VAL A 95 -5.14 6.90 -5.75
N GLY A 96 -3.85 7.22 -5.87
CA GLY A 96 -3.25 7.58 -7.14
C GLY A 96 -2.62 6.46 -7.91
N LEU A 97 -1.50 6.02 -7.38
CA LEU A 97 -0.71 4.98 -7.99
C LEU A 97 -0.58 3.87 -6.97
N MET A 98 -0.65 2.64 -7.47
CA MET A 98 -0.21 1.47 -6.74
C MET A 98 0.86 0.77 -7.58
N THR A 99 2.00 0.44 -6.99
CA THR A 99 3.09 -0.26 -7.68
C THR A 99 3.50 -1.52 -6.93
N LEU A 100 3.97 -2.52 -7.68
CA LEU A 100 4.61 -3.72 -7.14
C LEU A 100 6.06 -3.77 -7.64
N GLU A 101 6.99 -3.92 -6.71
CA GLU A 101 8.43 -4.08 -7.00
C GLU A 101 8.94 -5.41 -6.40
N PRO A 102 9.72 -6.23 -7.13
CA PRO A 102 10.34 -7.42 -6.54
C PRO A 102 11.36 -7.03 -5.46
N VAL A 103 11.30 -7.71 -4.32
CA VAL A 103 12.23 -7.49 -3.20
C VAL A 103 12.70 -8.83 -2.60
N GLU A 104 13.87 -8.80 -1.96
CA GLU A 104 14.38 -9.94 -1.18
C GLU A 104 14.33 -9.59 0.31
N VAL A 105 13.69 -10.45 1.11
CA VAL A 105 13.62 -10.29 2.57
C VAL A 105 14.76 -11.05 3.23
N LEU A 106 15.78 -10.31 3.70
CA LEU A 106 16.96 -10.91 4.33
C LEU A 106 16.69 -11.45 5.74
N GLY A 107 15.78 -10.84 6.50
CA GLY A 107 15.52 -11.22 7.90
C GLY A 107 14.46 -10.36 8.59
N GLY A 108 14.43 -10.45 9.93
CA GLY A 108 13.46 -9.74 10.77
C GLY A 108 12.24 -10.58 11.16
N LYS A 109 11.45 -10.08 12.12
CA LYS A 109 10.28 -10.81 12.66
C LYS A 109 9.19 -11.05 11.61
N ALA A 110 9.01 -10.11 10.69
CA ALA A 110 8.04 -10.22 9.60
C ALA A 110 8.35 -11.37 8.63
N ARG A 111 9.61 -11.86 8.56
CA ARG A 111 9.96 -13.01 7.74
C ARG A 111 9.23 -14.28 8.17
N GLN A 112 8.98 -14.44 9.46
CA GLN A 112 8.20 -15.57 9.99
C GLN A 112 6.75 -15.44 9.54
N THR A 113 6.15 -14.25 9.66
CA THR A 113 4.77 -14.01 9.21
C THR A 113 4.57 -14.24 7.71
N ILE A 114 5.54 -13.84 6.88
CA ILE A 114 5.49 -14.08 5.44
C ILE A 114 5.63 -15.59 5.17
N ALA A 115 6.63 -16.26 5.75
CA ALA A 115 6.88 -17.68 5.50
C ALA A 115 5.83 -18.64 6.09
N GLU A 116 5.20 -18.30 7.23
CA GLU A 116 4.15 -19.10 7.87
C GLU A 116 2.83 -19.05 7.09
N LYS A 117 2.65 -18.04 6.24
CA LYS A 117 1.40 -17.81 5.49
C LYS A 117 1.49 -18.27 4.03
N SER A 118 2.69 -18.57 3.54
CA SER A 118 2.93 -19.25 2.25
C SER A 118 2.75 -20.78 2.32
N ALA A 119 2.54 -21.34 3.51
CA ALA A 119 2.46 -22.78 3.79
C ALA A 119 1.01 -23.23 4.01
#